data_AF-A0A662RJV4-F1
#
_entry.id   AF-A0A662RJV4-F1
#
_cell.length_a   1.000
_cell.length_b   1.000
_cell.length_c   1.000
_cell.angle_alpha   90.00
_cell.angle_beta   90.00
_cell.angle_gamma   90.00
#
_symmetry.space_group_name_H-M   'P 1'
#
loop_
_entity.id
_entity.type
_entity.pdbx_description
1 polymer ?
#
loop_
_entity_poly.entity_id
_entity_poly.type
_entity_poly.pdbx_seq_one_letter_code
_entity_poly.pdbx_strand_id
1 'polypeptide(L)' 'MEEVRLEFQGRDHQHFDVLATRSGIDIEMETDFETQRIFLFWEEWDRIAELVESCRAHKEVTLQCQK' A
#
# COMPACT_ATOMS: atom_id res chain seq x y z
N MET A 1 -6.94 -10.40 18.37
CA MET A 1 -6.39 -9.29 17.57
C MET A 1 -7.48 -8.27 17.38
N GLU A 2 -7.17 -7.05 17.81
CA GLU A 2 -7.92 -5.83 17.53
C GLU A 2 -7.58 -5.35 16.12
N GLU A 3 -8.53 -4.75 15.42
CA GLU A 3 -8.32 -4.18 14.10
C GLU A 3 -7.50 -2.90 14.25
N VAL A 4 -6.46 -2.74 13.42
CA VAL A 4 -5.62 -1.55 13.41
C VAL A 4 -5.95 -0.75 12.17
N ARG A 5 -6.34 0.51 12.37
CA ARG A 5 -6.67 1.44 11.29
C ARG A 5 -5.69 2.60 11.27
N LEU A 6 -5.26 2.99 10.08
CA LEU A 6 -4.35 4.10 9.85
C LEU A 6 -4.85 4.93 8.67
N GLU A 7 -5.11 6.21 8.93
CA GLU A 7 -5.56 7.18 7.93
C GLU A 7 -4.48 8.25 7.72
N PHE A 8 -4.23 8.62 6.46
CA PHE A 8 -3.28 9.69 6.15
C PHE A 8 -3.57 10.35 4.80
N GLN A 9 -2.99 11.54 4.61
CA GLN A 9 -3.06 12.28 3.35
C GLN A 9 -1.79 12.02 2.53
N GLY A 10 -1.97 11.63 1.28
CA GLY A 10 -0.92 11.49 0.29
C GLY A 10 -0.57 12.80 -0.41
N ARG A 11 0.02 12.69 -1.61
CA ARG A 11 0.21 13.85 -2.51
C ARG A 11 -1.08 14.09 -3.30
N ASP A 12 -1.22 15.27 -3.89
CA ASP A 12 -2.27 15.56 -4.89
C ASP A 12 -3.69 15.17 -4.45
N HIS A 13 -4.08 15.58 -3.23
CA HIS A 13 -5.43 15.39 -2.66
C HIS A 13 -5.85 13.92 -2.48
N GLN A 14 -4.88 13.00 -2.42
CA GLN A 14 -5.15 11.60 -2.14
C GLN A 14 -5.39 11.37 -0.65
N HIS A 15 -6.48 10.71 -0.31
CA HIS A 15 -6.73 10.19 1.03
C HIS A 15 -6.47 8.69 1.05
N PHE A 16 -5.76 8.20 2.06
CA PHE A 16 -5.49 6.78 2.25
C PHE A 16 -6.09 6.30 3.57
N ASP A 17 -6.80 5.18 3.51
CA ASP A 17 -7.29 4.43 4.66
C ASP A 17 -6.74 3.00 4.60
N VAL A 18 -6.04 2.61 5.66
CA VAL A 18 -5.40 1.30 5.77
C VAL A 18 -5.99 0.58 6.97
N LEU A 19 -6.65 -0.55 6.71
CA LEU A 19 -7.27 -1.39 7.73
C LEU A 19 -6.60 -2.77 7.78
N ALA A 20 -5.87 -3.02 8.85
CA ALA A 20 -5.37 -4.35 9.19
C ALA A 20 -6.42 -5.12 10.01
N THR A 21 -6.94 -6.19 9.42
CA THR A 21 -7.94 -7.09 10.02
C THR A 21 -7.31 -8.42 10.40
N ARG A 22 -8.09 -9.36 10.93
CA ARG A 22 -7.56 -10.72 11.17
C ARG A 22 -7.20 -11.47 9.89
N SER A 23 -7.87 -11.15 8.79
CA SER A 23 -7.74 -11.87 7.52
C SER A 23 -6.64 -11.33 6.62
N GLY A 24 -6.18 -10.10 6.86
CA GLY A 24 -5.24 -9.43 5.97
C GLY A 24 -5.34 -7.91 6.11
N ILE A 25 -4.84 -7.22 5.09
CA ILE A 25 -4.80 -5.76 5.02
C ILE A 25 -5.64 -5.25 3.86
N ASP A 26 -6.46 -4.25 4.15
CA ASP A 26 -7.24 -3.51 3.17
C ASP A 26 -6.66 -2.11 3.05
N ILE A 27 -6.43 -1.66 1.82
CA ILE A 27 -5.91 -0.33 1.53
C ILE A 27 -6.87 0.31 0.54
N GLU A 28 -7.51 1.38 0.97
CA GLU A 28 -8.34 2.23 0.14
C GLU A 28 -7.62 3.55 -0.10
N MET A 29 -7.60 4.00 -1.36
CA MET A 29 -7.10 5.30 -1.79
C MET A 29 -8.24 6.03 -2.47
N GLU A 30 -8.64 7.16 -1.91
CA GLU A 30 -9.62 8.06 -2.49
C GLU A 30 -8.93 9.27 -3.10
N THR A 31 -9.41 9.67 -4.28
CA THR A 31 -9.02 10.89 -4.98
C THR A 31 -10.28 11.70 -5.30
N ASP A 32 -10.12 12.93 -5.78
CA ASP A 32 -11.25 13.76 -6.21
C ASP A 32 -12.12 13.13 -7.33
N PHE A 33 -11.60 12.11 -8.03
CA PHE A 33 -12.22 11.51 -9.22
C PHE A 33 -12.61 10.04 -9.06
N GLU A 34 -11.85 9.29 -8.26
CA GLU A 34 -12.03 7.86 -8.11
C GLU A 34 -11.54 7.33 -6.76
N THR A 35 -12.09 6.19 -6.37
CA THR A 35 -11.65 5.38 -5.22
C THR A 35 -11.06 4.07 -5.75
N GLN A 36 -9.82 3.79 -5.36
CA GLN A 36 -9.15 2.53 -5.65
C GLN A 36 -8.97 1.74 -4.36
N ARG A 37 -9.15 0.42 -4.41
CA ARG A 37 -9.03 -0.45 -3.24
C ARG A 37 -8.26 -1.72 -3.56
N ILE A 38 -7.41 -2.15 -2.65
CA ILE A 38 -6.70 -3.42 -2.71
C ILE A 38 -6.82 -4.15 -1.37
N PHE A 39 -7.11 -5.45 -1.44
CA PHE A 39 -7.08 -6.34 -0.29
C PHE A 39 -5.99 -7.39 -0.50
N LEU A 40 -5.20 -7.64 0.54
CA LEU A 40 -4.12 -8.62 0.54
C LEU A 40 -4.24 -9.50 1.78
N PHE A 41 -4.12 -10.82 1.63
CA PHE A 41 -3.91 -11.66 2.80
C PHE A 41 -2.49 -11.47 3.33
N TRP A 42 -2.24 -11.97 4.54
CA TRP A 42 -0.97 -11.77 5.21
C TRP A 42 0.21 -12.37 4.44
N GLU A 43 -0.02 -13.51 3.79
CA GLU A 43 0.97 -14.21 2.99
C GLU A 43 1.43 -13.40 1.76
N GLU A 44 0.54 -12.63 1.13
CA GLU A 44 0.90 -11.72 0.04
C GLU A 44 1.48 -10.41 0.55
N TRP A 45 1.03 -9.91 1.71
CA TRP A 45 1.57 -8.70 2.31
C TRP A 45 3.08 -8.80 2.57
N ASP A 46 3.53 -9.92 3.15
CA ASP A 46 4.96 -10.12 3.44
C ASP A 46 5.80 -10.06 2.15
N ARG A 47 5.32 -10.69 1.06
CA ARG A 47 6.00 -10.66 -0.25
C ARG A 47 6.05 -9.24 -0.84
N ILE A 48 4.99 -8.47 -0.68
CA ILE A 48 4.92 -7.08 -1.16
C ILE A 48 5.83 -6.19 -0.31
N ALA A 49 5.86 -6.39 1.00
CA ALA A 49 6.73 -5.64 1.91
C ALA A 49 8.21 -5.84 1.54
N GLU A 50 8.65 -7.09 1.31
CA GLU A 50 10.01 -7.39 0.84
C GLU A 50 10.34 -6.68 -0.47
N LEU A 51 9.41 -6.70 -1.44
CA LEU A 51 9.59 -6.00 -2.72
C LEU A 51 9.70 -4.49 -2.52
N VAL A 52 8.85 -3.89 -1.69
CA VAL A 52 8.85 -2.46 -1.39
C VAL A 52 10.14 -2.04 -0.67
N GLU A 53 10.62 -2.84 0.28
CA GLU A 53 11.89 -2.60 0.97
C GLU A 53 13.07 -2.66 0.01
N SER A 54 13.09 -3.66 -0.88
CA SER A 54 14.08 -3.75 -1.95
C SER A 54 14.04 -2.51 -2.83
N CYS A 55 12.88 -2.10 -3.34
CA CYS A 55 12.72 -0.88 -4.14
C CYS A 55 13.15 0.38 -3.37
N ARG A 56 12.87 0.46 -2.07
CA ARG A 56 13.25 1.60 -1.21
C ARG A 56 14.76 1.68 -1.03
N ALA A 57 15.44 0.56 -0.81
CA ALA A 57 16.89 0.49 -0.71
C ALA A 57 17.58 0.94 -2.02
N HIS A 58 16.90 0.74 -3.15
CA HIS A 58 17.36 1.11 -4.48
C HIS A 58 16.74 2.42 -4.98
N LYS A 59 16.33 3.37 -4.12
CA LYS A 59 15.76 4.66 -4.53
C LYS A 59 16.68 5.57 -5.37
N GLU A 60 17.95 5.19 -5.58
CA GLU A 60 18.85 5.79 -6.60
C GLU A 60 18.94 4.98 -7.91
N VAL A 61 18.34 3.80 -7.99
CA VAL A 61 18.29 2.97 -9.20
C VAL A 61 17.06 3.36 -9.99
N THR A 62 17.26 4.37 -10.84
CA THR A 62 16.47 4.72 -12.02
C THR A 62 15.57 3.58 -12.48
N LEU A 63 14.25 3.82 -12.48
CA LEU A 63 13.21 3.00 -13.09
C LEU A 63 13.62 2.56 -14.50
N GLN A 64 14.29 1.41 -14.59
CA GLN A 64 14.38 0.62 -15.80
C GLN A 64 13.54 -0.64 -15.59
N CYS A 65 12.21 -0.44 -15.51
CA CYS A 65 11.30 -1.52 -15.86
C CYS A 65 11.52 -1.80 -17.35
N GLN A 66 12.29 -2.85 -17.65
CA GLN A 66 12.41 -3.38 -18.99
C GLN A 66 11.05 -3.96 -19.43
N LYS A 67 10.79 -3.77 -20.74
CA LYS A 67 9.57 -4.08 -21.49
C LYS A 67 9.03 -5.50 -21.30
#